data_AF-A0A017S4H9-F1
#
_entry.id   AF-A0A017S4H9-F1
#
_cell.length_a   1.000
_cell.length_b   1.000
_cell.length_c   1.000
_cell.angle_alpha   90.00
_cell.angle_beta   90.00
_cell.angle_gamma   90.00
#
_symmetry.space_group_name_H-M   'P 1'
#
loop_
_entity.id
_entity.type
_entity.pdbx_description
1 polymer ?
#
loop_
_entity_poly.entity_id
_entity_poly.type
_entity_poly.pdbx_seq_one_letter_code
_entity_poly.pdbx_strand_id
1 'polypeptide(L)'
;MKHFLDNSELTIRKRDREFTLFLDLDTKYHHEFITNLNNHVYYRGYAWPDMLKQENELRSCARSIVKRYGSVYWGSEENRRKYFMPDSFDKSPEAMAVWPELKEYIVFLWFCV
;
A
#
# COMPACT_ATOMS: atom_id res chain seq x y z
N MET A 1 7.66 -12.61 -29.55
CA MET A 1 7.97 -11.91 -28.28
C MET A 1 6.76 -12.02 -27.34
N LYS A 2 6.53 -13.20 -26.73
CA LYS A 2 5.39 -13.44 -25.83
C LYS A 2 5.79 -13.98 -24.44
N HIS A 3 7.05 -14.36 -24.25
CA HIS A 3 7.52 -15.03 -23.03
C HIS A 3 8.13 -14.11 -21.94
N PHE A 4 8.46 -12.86 -22.26
CA PHE A 4 9.04 -11.91 -21.29
C PHE A 4 8.00 -11.05 -20.57
N LEU A 5 6.83 -10.86 -21.20
CA LEU A 5 5.70 -10.13 -20.62
C LEU A 5 5.08 -10.92 -19.48
N ASP A 6 4.81 -12.22 -19.70
CA ASP A 6 4.20 -13.08 -18.68
C ASP A 6 5.02 -13.14 -17.39
N ASN A 7 6.34 -13.33 -17.47
CA ASN A 7 7.19 -13.38 -16.27
C ASN A 7 7.27 -12.05 -15.53
N SER A 8 7.33 -10.93 -16.26
CA SER A 8 7.42 -9.59 -15.66
C SER A 8 6.10 -9.20 -15.00
N GLU A 9 4.98 -9.49 -15.67
CA GLU A 9 3.64 -9.21 -15.18
C GLU A 9 3.28 -10.11 -13.98
N LEU A 10 3.64 -11.39 -14.02
CA LEU A 10 3.48 -12.30 -12.88
C LEU A 10 4.29 -11.83 -11.67
N THR A 11 5.50 -11.33 -11.89
CA THR A 11 6.35 -10.78 -10.82
C THR A 11 5.74 -9.51 -10.21
N ILE A 12 5.21 -8.62 -11.05
CA ILE A 12 4.50 -7.39 -10.60
C ILE A 12 3.28 -7.75 -9.75
N ARG A 13 2.41 -8.65 -10.25
CA ARG A 13 1.21 -9.07 -9.52
C ARG A 13 1.53 -9.76 -8.20
N LYS A 14 2.59 -10.57 -8.16
CA LYS A 14 3.06 -11.21 -6.94
C LYS A 14 3.53 -10.17 -5.92
N ARG A 15 4.34 -9.20 -6.34
CA ARG A 15 4.81 -8.11 -5.49
C ARG A 15 3.66 -7.26 -4.95
N ASP A 16 2.74 -6.85 -5.82
CA ASP A 16 1.61 -6.02 -5.40
C ASP A 16 0.75 -6.73 -4.35
N ARG A 17 0.59 -8.04 -4.49
CA ARG A 17 -0.07 -8.89 -3.49
C ARG A 17 0.74 -8.99 -2.19
N GLU A 18 2.05 -9.21 -2.26
CA GLU A 18 2.91 -9.25 -1.06
C GLU A 18 2.87 -7.91 -0.31
N PHE A 19 2.88 -6.79 -1.04
CA PHE A 19 2.77 -5.46 -0.47
C PHE A 19 1.43 -5.23 0.25
N THR A 20 0.30 -5.57 -0.36
CA THR A 20 -1.01 -5.41 0.28
C THR A 20 -1.22 -6.38 1.44
N LEU A 21 -0.66 -7.59 1.36
CA LEU A 21 -0.66 -8.55 2.47
C LEU A 21 0.18 -8.05 3.65
N PHE A 22 1.34 -7.43 3.39
CA PHE A 22 2.17 -6.84 4.44
C PHE A 22 1.47 -5.68 5.14
N LEU A 23 0.69 -4.89 4.39
CA LEU A 23 -0.17 -3.84 4.96
C LEU A 23 -1.44 -4.39 5.62
N ASP A 24 -1.59 -5.72 5.71
CA ASP A 24 -2.73 -6.40 6.31
C ASP A 24 -4.07 -6.01 5.65
N LEU A 25 -4.04 -5.52 4.40
CA LEU A 25 -5.24 -5.21 3.64
C LEU A 25 -5.98 -6.50 3.30
N ASP A 26 -7.31 -6.50 3.45
CA ASP A 26 -8.14 -7.59 2.99
C ASP A 26 -8.02 -7.72 1.47
N THR A 27 -7.81 -8.96 1.03
CA THR A 27 -7.75 -9.39 -0.37
C THR A 27 -8.84 -8.81 -1.26
N LYS A 28 -10.04 -8.57 -0.72
CA LYS A 28 -11.16 -7.95 -1.43
C LYS A 28 -10.84 -6.53 -1.93
N TYR A 29 -9.99 -5.80 -1.21
CA TYR A 29 -9.66 -4.40 -1.49
C TYR A 29 -8.26 -4.23 -2.10
N HIS A 30 -7.52 -5.33 -2.33
CA HIS A 30 -6.18 -5.28 -2.94
C HIS A 30 -6.18 -4.58 -4.30
N HIS A 31 -7.11 -4.95 -5.18
CA HIS A 31 -7.17 -4.36 -6.52
C HIS A 31 -7.50 -2.87 -6.48
N GLU A 32 -8.42 -2.45 -5.63
CA GLU A 32 -8.78 -1.04 -5.44
C GLU A 32 -7.59 -0.24 -4.93
N PHE A 33 -6.91 -0.73 -3.89
CA PHE A 33 -5.76 -0.07 -3.31
C PHE A 33 -4.61 0.08 -4.32
N ILE A 34 -4.26 -0.99 -5.03
CA ILE A 34 -3.21 -0.97 -6.07
C ILE A 34 -3.59 -0.05 -7.23
N THR A 35 -4.88 0.04 -7.58
CA THR A 35 -5.35 0.99 -8.61
C THR A 35 -5.17 2.44 -8.14
N ASN A 36 -5.55 2.75 -6.90
CA ASN A 36 -5.35 4.08 -6.31
C ASN A 36 -3.87 4.44 -6.21
N LEU A 37 -3.02 3.49 -5.82
CA LEU A 37 -1.56 3.63 -5.80
C LEU A 37 -1.01 3.92 -7.19
N ASN A 38 -1.33 3.09 -8.19
CA ASN A 38 -0.85 3.28 -9.56
C ASN A 38 -1.30 4.62 -10.13
N ASN A 39 -2.56 5.01 -9.94
CA ASN A 39 -3.05 6.31 -10.38
C ASN A 39 -2.26 7.45 -9.71
N HIS A 40 -2.03 7.37 -8.41
CA HIS A 40 -1.30 8.40 -7.66
C HIS A 40 0.17 8.52 -8.11
N VAL A 41 0.82 7.40 -8.40
CA VAL A 41 2.21 7.35 -8.89
C VAL A 41 2.29 7.84 -10.34
N TYR A 42 1.32 7.46 -11.18
CA TYR A 42 1.22 7.89 -12.57
C TYR A 42 1.06 9.41 -12.69
N TYR A 43 0.23 10.04 -11.85
CA TYR A 43 0.10 11.51 -11.80
C TYR A 43 1.40 12.23 -11.46
N ARG A 44 2.38 11.54 -10.87
CA ARG A 44 3.72 12.08 -10.57
C ARG A 44 4.74 11.80 -11.67
N GLY A 45 4.33 11.15 -12.77
CA GLY A 45 5.19 10.82 -13.90
C GLY A 45 5.97 9.51 -13.74
N TYR A 46 5.62 8.68 -12.76
CA TYR A 46 6.31 7.42 -12.48
C TYR A 46 5.42 6.21 -12.75
N ALA A 47 6.05 5.05 -12.92
CA ALA A 47 5.37 3.76 -12.74
C ALA A 47 5.67 3.22 -11.34
N TRP A 48 4.71 2.54 -10.72
CA TRP A 48 4.88 1.97 -9.37
C TRP A 48 6.14 1.08 -9.24
N PRO A 49 6.46 0.17 -10.19
CA PRO A 49 7.69 -0.61 -10.13
C PRO A 49 8.99 0.19 -10.14
N ASP A 50 9.00 1.35 -10.80
CA ASP A 50 10.21 2.16 -10.92
C ASP A 50 10.45 3.02 -9.68
N MET A 51 9.39 3.35 -8.93
CA MET A 51 9.55 4.09 -7.67
C MET A 51 10.27 3.29 -6.59
N LEU A 52 10.15 1.96 -6.58
CA LEU A 52 10.86 1.12 -5.61
C LEU A 52 12.39 1.24 -5.73
N LYS A 53 12.88 1.67 -6.89
CA LYS A 53 14.31 1.92 -7.14
C LYS A 53 14.75 3.33 -6.74
N GLN A 54 13.82 4.20 -6.36
CA GLN A 54 14.05 5.62 -6.08
C GLN A 54 13.59 5.96 -4.67
N GLU A 55 14.43 5.67 -3.66
CA GLU A 55 14.07 5.78 -2.24
C GLU A 55 13.48 7.14 -1.84
N ASN A 56 14.06 8.24 -2.33
CA ASN A 56 13.57 9.59 -2.05
C ASN A 56 12.16 9.84 -2.63
N GLU A 57 11.93 9.37 -3.87
CA GLU A 57 10.62 9.48 -4.54
C GLU A 57 9.59 8.56 -3.89
N LEU A 58 10.00 7.35 -3.49
CA LEU A 58 9.17 6.42 -2.74
C LEU A 58 8.70 7.06 -1.42
N ARG A 59 9.59 7.72 -0.68
CA ARG A 59 9.23 8.43 0.56
C ARG A 59 8.26 9.57 0.32
N SER A 60 8.53 10.39 -0.70
CA SER A 60 7.63 11.47 -1.10
C SER A 60 6.25 10.95 -1.48
N CYS A 61 6.20 9.83 -2.22
CA CYS A 61 4.95 9.23 -2.64
C CYS A 61 4.20 8.60 -1.46
N ALA A 62 4.85 7.81 -0.62
CA ALA A 62 4.25 7.19 0.56
C ALA A 62 3.61 8.25 1.47
N ARG A 63 4.34 9.34 1.78
CA ARG A 63 3.80 10.49 2.53
C ARG A 63 2.56 11.08 1.89
N SER A 64 2.57 11.22 0.57
CA SER A 64 1.44 11.80 -0.15
C SER A 64 0.24 10.87 -0.25
N ILE A 65 0.46 9.56 -0.36
CA ILE A 65 -0.63 8.57 -0.33
C ILE A 65 -1.24 8.51 1.06
N VAL A 66 -0.43 8.43 2.11
CA VAL A 66 -0.92 8.46 3.49
C VAL A 66 -1.64 9.79 3.77
N LYS A 67 -1.20 10.91 3.21
CA LYS A 67 -1.93 12.18 3.32
C LYS A 67 -3.29 12.14 2.61
N ARG A 68 -3.38 11.50 1.44
CA ARG A 68 -4.58 11.51 0.59
C ARG A 68 -5.61 10.45 0.97
N TYR A 69 -5.15 9.27 1.33
CA TYR A 69 -5.95 8.08 1.61
C TYR A 69 -5.83 7.60 3.06
N GLY A 70 -5.04 8.29 3.89
CA GLY A 70 -4.87 8.03 5.32
C GLY A 70 -6.18 7.84 6.06
N SER A 71 -7.06 8.81 5.95
CA SER A 71 -8.38 8.78 6.59
C SER A 71 -9.29 7.66 6.06
N VAL A 72 -9.11 7.26 4.80
CA VAL A 72 -9.95 6.25 4.13
C VAL A 72 -9.60 4.84 4.62
N TYR A 73 -8.31 4.49 4.68
CA TYR A 73 -7.90 3.12 5.06
C TYR A 73 -7.55 3.00 6.54
N TRP A 74 -6.94 4.04 7.12
CA TRP A 74 -6.34 3.99 8.46
C TRP A 74 -7.04 4.93 9.48
N GLY A 75 -8.01 5.73 9.05
CA GLY A 75 -8.62 6.79 9.86
C GLY A 75 -9.53 6.28 10.99
N SER A 76 -10.77 5.91 10.64
CA SER A 76 -11.73 5.38 11.63
C SER A 76 -11.54 3.88 11.86
N GLU A 77 -11.95 3.40 13.04
CA GLU A 77 -11.98 1.96 13.32
C GLU A 77 -12.91 1.22 12.36
N GLU A 78 -14.06 1.81 12.01
CA GLU A 78 -14.97 1.25 11.00
C GLU A 78 -14.27 1.04 9.65
N ASN A 79 -13.50 2.02 9.19
CA ASN A 79 -12.73 1.91 7.95
C ASN A 79 -11.65 0.82 8.07
N ARG A 80 -10.91 0.78 9.18
CA ARG A 80 -9.90 -0.26 9.39
C ARG A 80 -10.53 -1.66 9.40
N ARG A 81 -11.69 -1.83 10.06
CA ARG A 81 -12.43 -3.11 10.09
C ARG A 81 -13.00 -3.50 8.73
N LYS A 82 -13.25 -2.51 7.87
CA LYS A 82 -13.69 -2.73 6.49
C LYS A 82 -12.55 -3.13 5.58
N TYR A 83 -11.39 -2.47 5.68
CA TYR A 83 -10.30 -2.62 4.70
C TYR A 83 -9.19 -3.59 5.12
N PHE A 84 -9.02 -3.89 6.41
CA PHE A 84 -8.00 -4.83 6.90
C PHE A 84 -8.56 -6.22 7.15
N MET A 85 -7.66 -7.21 7.19
CA MET A 85 -8.06 -8.56 7.55
C MET A 85 -8.63 -8.59 8.97
N PRO A 86 -9.65 -9.44 9.24
CA PRO A 86 -10.20 -9.58 10.59
C PRO A 86 -9.12 -9.89 11.65
N ASP A 87 -8.19 -10.80 11.31
CA ASP A 87 -7.09 -11.23 12.18
C ASP A 87 -6.07 -10.12 12.48
N SER A 88 -6.06 -9.03 11.70
CA SER A 88 -5.17 -7.89 11.94
C SER A 88 -5.47 -7.20 13.27
N PHE A 89 -6.73 -7.27 13.73
CA PHE A 89 -7.15 -6.70 15.01
C PHE A 89 -6.68 -7.53 16.21
N ASP A 90 -6.47 -8.83 16.01
CA ASP A 90 -6.05 -9.75 17.08
C ASP A 90 -4.53 -9.73 17.32
N LYS A 91 -3.75 -9.30 16.31
CA LYS A 91 -2.29 -9.33 16.37
C LYS A 91 -1.65 -8.20 17.17
N SER A 92 -2.27 -7.02 17.24
CA SER A 92 -1.94 -5.91 18.17
C SER A 92 -2.81 -4.68 17.89
N PRO A 93 -3.80 -4.36 18.76
CA PRO A 93 -4.63 -3.18 18.62
C PRO A 93 -3.86 -1.85 18.65
N GLU A 94 -2.78 -1.76 19.41
CA GLU A 94 -1.95 -0.55 19.52
C GLU A 94 -0.96 -0.37 18.35
N ALA A 95 -0.68 -1.44 17.60
CA ALA A 95 0.21 -1.41 16.44
C ALA A 95 -0.53 -1.15 15.12
N MET A 96 -1.86 -1.05 15.15
CA MET A 96 -2.63 -0.66 13.98
C MET A 96 -2.11 0.70 13.51
N ALA A 97 -1.72 0.78 12.24
CA ALA A 97 -1.45 2.03 11.55
C ALA A 97 -2.68 2.94 11.67
N VAL A 98 -2.74 3.80 12.69
CA VAL A 98 -3.85 4.73 12.92
C VAL A 98 -3.48 6.07 12.29
N TRP A 99 -4.37 6.60 11.46
CA TRP A 99 -4.22 7.94 10.94
C TRP A 99 -5.15 8.90 11.70
N PRO A 100 -4.69 10.10 12.11
CA PRO A 100 -3.38 10.70 11.81
C PRO A 100 -2.24 10.39 12.81
N GLU A 101 -2.52 9.76 13.95
CA GLU A 101 -1.61 9.64 15.10
C GLU A 101 -0.30 8.91 14.77
N LEU A 102 -0.36 7.87 13.94
CA LEU A 102 0.77 7.03 13.54
C LEU A 102 1.13 7.21 12.06
N LYS A 103 0.77 8.32 11.42
CA LYS A 103 1.00 8.54 9.97
C LYS A 103 2.43 8.25 9.51
N GLU A 104 3.45 8.60 10.30
CA GLU A 104 4.86 8.37 9.93
C GLU A 104 5.23 6.88 9.99
N TYR A 105 4.62 6.12 10.90
CA TYR A 105 4.73 4.66 10.93
C TYR A 105 4.09 4.05 9.68
N ILE A 106 2.91 4.54 9.26
CA ILE A 106 2.27 4.09 8.01
C ILE A 106 3.19 4.33 6.81
N VAL A 107 3.88 5.48 6.76
CA VAL A 107 4.87 5.77 5.72
C VAL A 107 6.09 4.85 5.82
N PHE A 108 6.55 4.54 7.04
CA PHE A 108 7.69 3.66 7.29
C PHE A 108 7.45 2.22 6.80
N LEU A 109 6.21 1.72 6.91
CA LEU A 109 5.83 0.38 6.40
C LEU A 109 6.14 0.20 4.91
N TRP A 110 6.21 1.27 4.13
CA TRP A 110 6.48 1.22 2.69
C TRP A 110 7.93 0.86 2.36
N PHE A 111 8.81 0.89 3.37
CA PHE A 111 10.23 0.55 3.25
C PHE A 111 10.57 -0.81 3.86
N CYS A 112 9.58 -1.50 4.42
CA CYS A 112 9.75 -2.81 5.06
C CYS A 112 9.42 -3.99 4.13
N VAL A 113 9.00 -3.71 2.89
CA VAL A 113 8.58 -4.69 1.87
C VAL A 113 9.64 -4.84 0.80
#